data_AF-X6KB77-F1
#
_entry.id   AF-X6KB77-F1
#
_cell.length_a   1.000
_cell.length_b   1.000
_cell.length_c   1.000
_cell.angle_alpha   90.00
_cell.angle_beta   90.00
_cell.angle_gamma   90.00
#
_symmetry.space_group_name_H-M   'P 1'
#
loop_
_entity.id
_entity.type
_entity.pdbx_description
1 polymer ?
#
loop_
_entity_poly.entity_id
_entity_poly.type
_entity_poly.pdbx_seq_one_letter_code
_entity_poly.pdbx_strand_id
1 'polypeptide(L)'
;MALRRGRGVAAINYPTGMNLGGDPTQALVHSTPTGNFMVTLSSVDLGQGLKQIMAQICAETIGVPTDRVTIDTADTDTGPHCMGTFASRGTHRAGNAVIQAAKEARQVMLEVAAEELEVNASDLETDGQGNILVKGAPQKSISIFDVALSAHFKRGRSISGRGMFLIPRSYPEKETGAMKPSTCYAHACTVAEVEVDDETGEVTVLTVKNVFEIGRALNPKMVEQQLVGGSWMGISHALYETTEPYYPNRDHGGTDFNQYLMPGPGDLAQTEIIVLERPSADGPYGAKGPGEMCANPQIPAVANAVFDAVGVRIDTLPITPERILRALKAQAAN
;
A
#
# COMPACT_ATOMS: atom_id res chain seq x y z
N MET A 1 34.97 23.17 14.07
CA MET A 1 33.83 22.25 14.05
C MET A 1 32.58 23.06 14.31
N ALA A 2 31.81 23.39 13.27
CA ALA A 2 30.51 24.01 13.48
C ALA A 2 29.43 23.09 12.94
N LEU A 3 28.65 22.52 13.85
CA LEU A 3 27.42 21.81 13.51
C LEU A 3 26.42 22.82 12.95
N ARG A 4 26.04 22.63 11.68
CA ARG A 4 25.09 23.50 10.97
C ARG A 4 23.76 22.79 10.85
N ARG A 5 22.68 23.49 11.16
CA ARG A 5 21.33 22.95 11.01
C ARG A 5 20.66 23.50 9.78
N GLY A 6 19.91 22.65 9.11
CA GLY A 6 19.12 23.03 7.95
C GLY A 6 17.79 22.31 7.89
N ARG A 7 16.84 22.93 7.20
CA ARG A 7 15.50 22.39 7.00
C ARG A 7 15.17 22.36 5.52
N GLY A 8 14.69 21.20 5.07
CA GLY A 8 14.33 20.97 3.68
C GLY A 8 12.90 20.48 3.57
N VAL A 9 12.23 20.93 2.52
CA VAL A 9 10.86 20.52 2.20
C VAL A 9 10.85 19.87 0.84
N ALA A 10 10.03 18.82 0.68
CA ALA A 10 9.69 18.28 -0.62
C ALA A 10 8.23 17.81 -0.63
N ALA A 11 7.58 18.00 -1.78
CA ALA A 11 6.24 17.50 -2.03
C ALA A 11 6.22 16.69 -3.31
N ILE A 12 5.44 15.62 -3.33
CA ILE A 12 5.28 14.74 -4.48
C ILE A 12 3.81 14.39 -4.69
N ASN A 13 3.50 14.00 -5.93
CA ASN A 13 2.33 13.23 -6.29
C ASN A 13 2.78 11.84 -6.75
N TYR A 14 2.08 10.79 -6.33
CA TYR A 14 2.43 9.42 -6.67
C TYR A 14 1.21 8.68 -7.23
N PRO A 15 1.34 8.02 -8.40
CA PRO A 15 0.24 7.30 -9.01
C PRO A 15 -0.06 5.98 -8.32
N THR A 16 -1.34 5.59 -8.26
CA THR A 16 -1.74 4.22 -7.88
C THR A 16 -2.04 3.37 -9.12
N GLY A 17 -1.15 2.39 -9.34
CA GLY A 17 -1.08 1.44 -10.45
C GLY A 17 -0.86 2.05 -11.84
N MET A 18 -0.90 1.20 -12.88
CA MET A 18 -0.45 1.55 -14.24
C MET A 18 -1.50 1.19 -15.29
N ASN A 19 -1.94 2.18 -16.08
CA ASN A 19 -2.97 1.98 -17.09
C ASN A 19 -2.41 1.70 -18.50
N LEU A 20 -1.08 1.77 -18.69
CA LEU A 20 -0.42 1.68 -20.00
C LEU A 20 -0.62 0.35 -20.74
N GLY A 21 -0.70 -0.76 -19.99
CA GLY A 21 -0.95 -2.11 -20.52
C GLY A 21 -2.39 -2.59 -20.34
N GLY A 22 -3.23 -1.79 -19.67
CA GLY A 22 -4.40 -2.32 -18.96
C GLY A 22 -3.98 -2.97 -17.64
N ASP A 23 -4.89 -2.98 -16.67
CA ASP A 23 -4.56 -3.36 -15.29
C ASP A 23 -5.60 -4.30 -14.65
N PRO A 24 -5.74 -5.55 -15.15
CA PRO A 24 -6.69 -6.53 -14.61
C PRO A 24 -6.19 -7.21 -13.31
N THR A 25 -7.12 -7.45 -12.39
CA THR A 25 -6.96 -8.43 -11.30
C THR A 25 -8.28 -9.14 -11.05
N GLN A 26 -8.20 -10.43 -10.78
CA GLN A 26 -9.31 -11.29 -10.42
C GLN A 26 -9.21 -11.76 -8.97
N ALA A 27 -10.37 -12.13 -8.41
CA ALA A 27 -10.48 -12.77 -7.11
C ALA A 27 -11.65 -13.78 -7.14
N LEU A 28 -11.51 -14.85 -6.38
CA LEU A 28 -12.56 -15.84 -6.14
C LEU A 28 -12.85 -15.89 -4.65
N VAL A 29 -14.12 -16.00 -4.28
CA VAL A 29 -14.56 -16.14 -2.88
C VAL A 29 -15.48 -17.34 -2.78
N HIS A 30 -15.30 -18.19 -1.78
CA HIS A 30 -16.26 -19.25 -1.47
C HIS A 30 -16.32 -19.51 0.04
N SER A 31 -17.47 -19.96 0.53
CA SER A 31 -17.62 -20.39 1.92
C SER A 31 -17.13 -21.83 2.12
N THR A 32 -16.55 -22.12 3.27
CA THR A 32 -16.47 -23.49 3.79
C THR A 32 -17.86 -23.98 4.24
N PRO A 33 -18.06 -25.30 4.45
CA PRO A 33 -19.32 -25.82 4.98
C PRO A 33 -19.74 -25.24 6.34
N THR A 34 -18.79 -24.66 7.09
CA THR A 34 -19.01 -24.06 8.41
C THR A 34 -19.15 -22.54 8.38
N GLY A 35 -19.28 -21.93 7.19
CA GLY A 35 -19.52 -20.48 7.06
C GLY A 35 -18.28 -19.58 7.29
N ASN A 36 -17.07 -20.14 7.22
CA ASN A 36 -15.86 -19.34 7.01
C ASN A 36 -15.70 -19.07 5.50
N PHE A 37 -14.90 -18.09 5.10
CA PHE A 37 -14.71 -17.72 3.70
C PHE A 37 -13.24 -17.85 3.29
N MET A 38 -13.03 -18.46 2.14
CA MET A 38 -11.74 -18.51 1.46
C MET A 38 -11.75 -17.52 0.30
N VAL A 39 -10.72 -16.70 0.23
CA VAL A 39 -10.47 -15.80 -0.89
C VAL A 39 -9.22 -16.26 -1.62
N THR A 40 -9.35 -16.60 -2.90
CA THR A 40 -8.22 -16.95 -3.76
C THR A 40 -7.92 -15.78 -4.70
N LEU A 41 -6.67 -15.33 -4.75
CA LEU A 41 -6.19 -14.26 -5.62
C LEU A 41 -4.69 -14.44 -5.91
N SER A 42 -4.15 -13.81 -6.97
CA SER A 42 -2.72 -13.94 -7.32
C SER A 42 -1.89 -12.67 -7.10
N SER A 43 -2.42 -11.71 -6.34
CA SER A 43 -1.57 -10.66 -5.75
C SER A 43 -0.80 -11.24 -4.57
N VAL A 44 0.49 -10.94 -4.49
CA VAL A 44 1.41 -11.50 -3.49
C VAL A 44 1.63 -10.52 -2.34
N ASP A 45 1.65 -11.06 -1.12
CA ASP A 45 2.07 -10.35 0.08
C ASP A 45 3.59 -10.46 0.24
N LEU A 46 4.26 -9.32 0.23
CA LEU A 46 5.71 -9.16 0.34
C LEU A 46 6.11 -8.57 1.70
N GLY A 47 5.17 -8.48 2.64
CA GLY A 47 5.34 -7.83 3.94
C GLY A 47 4.58 -6.53 4.09
N GLN A 48 4.03 -5.98 2.99
CA GLN A 48 3.13 -4.81 3.03
C GLN A 48 1.75 -5.14 3.63
N GLY A 49 1.45 -6.42 3.85
CA GLY A 49 0.26 -6.91 4.52
C GLY A 49 -0.99 -6.97 3.64
N LEU A 50 -0.77 -7.31 2.37
CA LEU A 50 -1.84 -7.54 1.40
C LEU A 50 -2.90 -8.53 1.93
N LYS A 51 -2.50 -9.66 2.53
CA LYS A 51 -3.45 -10.68 3.01
C LYS A 51 -4.40 -10.10 4.05
N GLN A 52 -3.87 -9.34 5.00
CA GLN A 52 -4.69 -8.76 6.05
C GLN A 52 -5.71 -7.75 5.49
N ILE A 53 -5.28 -6.89 4.57
CA ILE A 53 -6.16 -5.91 3.93
C ILE A 53 -7.24 -6.60 3.09
N MET A 54 -6.90 -7.63 2.31
CA MET A 54 -7.87 -8.38 1.52
C MET A 54 -8.89 -9.11 2.41
N ALA A 55 -8.45 -9.65 3.55
CA ALA A 55 -9.33 -10.27 4.53
C ALA A 55 -10.33 -9.26 5.11
N GLN A 56 -9.85 -8.07 5.51
CA GLN A 56 -10.70 -6.99 6.01
C GLN A 56 -11.72 -6.52 4.97
N ILE A 57 -11.29 -6.34 3.72
CA ILE A 57 -12.17 -5.92 2.62
C ILE A 57 -13.26 -6.97 2.36
N CYS A 58 -12.90 -8.24 2.30
CA CYS A 58 -13.85 -9.34 2.11
C CYS A 58 -14.83 -9.43 3.28
N ALA A 59 -14.32 -9.41 4.51
CA ALA A 59 -15.09 -9.51 5.74
C ALA A 59 -16.12 -8.37 5.86
N GLU A 60 -15.70 -7.13 5.61
CA GLU A 60 -16.58 -5.95 5.56
C GLU A 60 -17.63 -6.09 4.45
N THR A 61 -17.25 -6.59 3.27
CA THR A 61 -18.20 -6.74 2.15
C THR A 61 -19.24 -7.81 2.44
N ILE A 62 -18.85 -8.95 3.02
CA ILE A 62 -19.74 -10.06 3.36
C ILE A 62 -20.59 -9.73 4.59
N GLY A 63 -20.00 -9.07 5.57
CA GLY A 63 -20.60 -8.80 6.89
C GLY A 63 -20.27 -9.87 7.93
N VAL A 64 -18.99 -10.27 8.01
CA VAL A 64 -18.47 -11.24 8.99
C VAL A 64 -17.25 -10.69 9.72
N PRO A 65 -16.87 -11.25 10.88
CA PRO A 65 -15.58 -10.99 11.49
C PRO A 65 -14.40 -11.33 10.56
N THR A 66 -13.31 -10.56 10.63
CA THR A 66 -12.14 -10.77 9.74
C THR A 66 -11.48 -12.14 9.93
N ASP A 67 -11.50 -12.71 11.13
CA ASP A 67 -10.94 -14.04 11.42
C ASP A 67 -11.71 -15.20 10.76
N ARG A 68 -12.90 -14.92 10.21
CA ARG A 68 -13.67 -15.85 9.36
C ARG A 68 -13.19 -15.87 7.92
N VAL A 69 -12.27 -15.00 7.53
CA VAL A 69 -11.77 -14.91 6.16
C VAL A 69 -10.31 -15.34 6.10
N THR A 70 -10.02 -16.32 5.24
CA THR A 70 -8.66 -16.76 4.91
C THR A 70 -8.30 -16.32 3.50
N ILE A 71 -7.09 -15.80 3.32
CA ILE A 71 -6.57 -15.40 2.01
C ILE A 71 -5.54 -16.40 1.52
N ASP A 72 -5.81 -16.96 0.34
CA ASP A 72 -4.90 -17.79 -0.42
C ASP A 72 -4.37 -16.99 -1.62
N THR A 73 -3.06 -16.73 -1.60
CA THR A 73 -2.35 -15.98 -2.65
C THR A 73 -1.76 -16.95 -3.68
N ALA A 74 -2.58 -17.92 -4.10
CA ALA A 74 -2.20 -19.22 -4.64
C ALA A 74 -1.27 -19.23 -5.87
N ASP A 75 -0.81 -20.45 -6.13
CA ASP A 75 -0.11 -20.97 -7.31
C ASP A 75 -0.72 -20.51 -8.64
N THR A 76 0.12 -20.22 -9.64
CA THR A 76 -0.31 -19.84 -10.99
C THR A 76 -1.15 -20.90 -11.71
N ASP A 77 -1.04 -22.17 -11.34
CA ASP A 77 -1.83 -23.25 -11.94
C ASP A 77 -3.31 -23.22 -11.53
N THR A 78 -3.63 -22.56 -10.41
CA THR A 78 -4.98 -22.57 -9.81
C THR A 78 -5.51 -21.19 -9.46
N GLY A 79 -4.63 -20.20 -9.37
CA GLY A 79 -4.94 -18.83 -8.99
C GLY A 79 -5.61 -18.02 -10.13
N PRO A 80 -6.51 -17.09 -9.79
CA PRO A 80 -7.15 -16.24 -10.79
C PRO A 80 -6.19 -15.15 -11.26
N HIS A 81 -6.37 -14.67 -12.49
CA HIS A 81 -5.40 -13.80 -13.16
C HIS A 81 -5.10 -12.51 -12.37
N CYS A 82 -3.81 -12.14 -12.28
CA CYS A 82 -3.35 -10.89 -11.72
C CYS A 82 -2.13 -10.37 -12.50
N MET A 83 -2.04 -9.06 -12.70
CA MET A 83 -0.84 -8.45 -13.29
C MET A 83 0.39 -8.54 -12.38
N GLY A 84 0.21 -8.61 -11.06
CA GLY A 84 1.28 -8.70 -10.06
C GLY A 84 1.18 -7.67 -8.94
N THR A 85 2.15 -7.73 -8.01
CA THR A 85 2.30 -6.80 -6.89
C THR A 85 3.40 -5.78 -7.19
N PHE A 86 3.01 -4.64 -7.74
CA PHE A 86 3.89 -3.49 -8.07
C PHE A 86 3.05 -2.20 -8.18
N ALA A 87 3.68 -1.04 -8.37
CA ALA A 87 3.02 0.26 -8.62
C ALA A 87 1.94 0.62 -7.59
N SER A 88 2.11 0.17 -6.34
CA SER A 88 1.18 0.42 -5.23
C SER A 88 -0.26 0.01 -5.56
N ARG A 89 -0.45 -0.92 -6.51
CA ARG A 89 -1.77 -1.25 -7.06
C ARG A 89 -2.56 -2.24 -6.19
N GLY A 90 -1.86 -3.01 -5.34
CA GLY A 90 -2.39 -4.21 -4.69
C GLY A 90 -3.72 -3.97 -3.97
N THR A 91 -3.75 -3.03 -3.03
CA THR A 91 -4.99 -2.64 -2.32
C THR A 91 -6.09 -2.23 -3.28
N HIS A 92 -5.79 -1.38 -4.26
CA HIS A 92 -6.79 -0.82 -5.17
C HIS A 92 -7.40 -1.87 -6.11
N ARG A 93 -6.56 -2.63 -6.83
CA ARG A 93 -7.03 -3.58 -7.86
C ARG A 93 -7.57 -4.84 -7.23
N ALA A 94 -6.79 -5.48 -6.37
CA ALA A 94 -7.22 -6.72 -5.73
C ALA A 94 -8.38 -6.45 -4.77
N GLY A 95 -8.38 -5.33 -4.05
CA GLY A 95 -9.47 -4.98 -3.16
C GLY A 95 -10.80 -4.81 -3.89
N ASN A 96 -10.83 -4.12 -5.03
CA ASN A 96 -12.04 -4.02 -5.84
C ASN A 96 -12.49 -5.37 -6.43
N ALA A 97 -11.56 -6.21 -6.86
CA ALA A 97 -11.88 -7.56 -7.32
C ALA A 97 -12.49 -8.41 -6.19
N VAL A 98 -11.93 -8.31 -4.98
CA VAL A 98 -12.46 -8.98 -3.77
C VAL A 98 -13.84 -8.46 -3.42
N ILE A 99 -14.09 -7.15 -3.46
CA ILE A 99 -15.44 -6.57 -3.23
C ILE A 99 -16.45 -7.18 -4.20
N GLN A 100 -16.10 -7.30 -5.48
CA GLN A 100 -17.03 -7.85 -6.47
C GLN A 100 -17.33 -9.33 -6.19
N ALA A 101 -16.30 -10.15 -5.94
CA ALA A 101 -16.48 -11.56 -5.61
C ALA A 101 -17.27 -11.76 -4.30
N ALA A 102 -16.97 -10.97 -3.28
CA ALA A 102 -17.63 -11.00 -2.00
C ALA A 102 -19.10 -10.56 -2.07
N LYS A 103 -19.45 -9.58 -2.93
CA LYS A 103 -20.84 -9.19 -3.17
C LYS A 103 -21.67 -10.31 -3.79
N GLU A 104 -21.11 -11.03 -4.78
CA GLU A 104 -21.78 -12.17 -5.39
C GLU A 104 -21.96 -13.32 -4.38
N ALA A 105 -20.93 -13.65 -3.60
CA ALA A 105 -21.02 -14.64 -2.53
C ALA A 105 -22.06 -14.24 -1.47
N ARG A 106 -22.07 -12.97 -1.04
CA ARG A 106 -23.04 -12.44 -0.09
C ARG A 106 -24.46 -12.53 -0.60
N GLN A 107 -24.69 -12.27 -1.88
CA GLN A 107 -26.02 -12.38 -2.48
C GLN A 107 -26.55 -13.82 -2.36
N VAL A 108 -25.74 -14.82 -2.71
CA VAL A 108 -26.10 -16.24 -2.55
C VAL A 108 -26.37 -16.58 -1.09
N MET A 109 -25.54 -16.08 -0.16
CA MET A 109 -25.71 -16.29 1.28
C MET A 109 -27.05 -15.74 1.78
N LEU A 110 -27.41 -14.51 1.39
CA LEU A 110 -28.66 -13.89 1.80
C LEU A 110 -29.89 -14.57 1.19
N GLU A 111 -29.79 -15.10 -0.03
CA GLU A 111 -30.88 -15.88 -0.64
C GLU A 111 -31.15 -17.17 0.12
N VAL A 112 -30.10 -17.90 0.53
CA VAL A 112 -30.27 -19.10 1.36
C VAL A 112 -30.86 -18.75 2.72
N ALA A 113 -30.40 -17.67 3.35
CA ALA A 113 -30.95 -17.20 4.62
C ALA A 113 -32.43 -16.79 4.50
N ALA A 114 -32.81 -16.16 3.38
CA ALA A 114 -34.17 -15.77 3.08
C ALA A 114 -35.11 -16.98 2.95
N GLU A 115 -34.63 -18.06 2.31
CA GLU A 115 -35.36 -19.33 2.21
C GLU A 115 -35.52 -20.02 3.58
N GLU A 116 -34.54 -19.98 4.47
CA GLU A 116 -34.65 -20.56 5.83
C GLU A 116 -35.55 -19.73 6.75
N LEU A 117 -35.57 -18.40 6.59
CA LEU A 117 -36.36 -17.49 7.42
C LEU A 117 -37.74 -17.17 6.85
N GLU A 118 -38.05 -17.63 5.63
CA GLU A 118 -39.28 -17.34 4.89
C GLU A 118 -39.54 -15.83 4.76
N VAL A 119 -38.53 -15.09 4.28
CA VAL A 119 -38.58 -13.63 4.06
C VAL A 119 -37.97 -13.27 2.71
N ASN A 120 -38.01 -11.99 2.31
CA ASN A 120 -37.26 -11.53 1.14
C ASN A 120 -35.79 -11.28 1.51
N ALA A 121 -34.86 -11.62 0.63
CA ALA A 121 -33.43 -11.36 0.83
C ALA A 121 -33.11 -9.86 1.00
N SER A 122 -33.91 -8.97 0.41
CA SER A 122 -33.78 -7.51 0.58
C SER A 122 -34.03 -7.03 2.01
N ASP A 123 -34.78 -7.81 2.79
CA ASP A 123 -35.16 -7.51 4.16
C ASP A 123 -34.12 -8.04 5.16
N LEU A 124 -33.04 -8.65 4.67
CA LEU A 124 -31.96 -9.19 5.49
C LEU A 124 -30.75 -8.25 5.54
N GLU A 125 -30.09 -8.27 6.68
CA GLU A 125 -28.78 -7.66 6.87
C GLU A 125 -27.89 -8.55 7.75
N THR A 126 -26.59 -8.33 7.65
CA THR A 126 -25.57 -9.04 8.43
C THR A 126 -25.17 -8.17 9.61
N ASP A 127 -25.04 -8.76 10.79
CA ASP A 127 -24.64 -8.03 12.01
C ASP A 127 -23.13 -7.78 12.13
N GLY A 128 -22.32 -8.34 11.22
CA GLY A 128 -20.87 -8.27 11.27
C GLY A 128 -20.23 -9.21 12.30
N GLN A 129 -21.02 -9.96 13.08
CA GLN A 129 -20.59 -10.82 14.18
C GLN A 129 -20.86 -12.31 13.90
N GLY A 130 -21.54 -12.63 12.81
CA GLY A 130 -21.77 -14.01 12.36
C GLY A 130 -23.24 -14.37 12.18
N ASN A 131 -24.16 -13.41 12.26
CA ASN A 131 -25.58 -13.64 12.07
C ASN A 131 -26.17 -12.78 10.95
N ILE A 132 -27.26 -13.29 10.39
CA ILE A 132 -28.12 -12.60 9.43
C ILE A 132 -29.46 -12.37 10.11
N LEU A 133 -29.94 -11.14 10.09
CA LEU A 133 -31.14 -10.71 10.80
C LEU A 133 -32.12 -9.98 9.86
N VAL A 134 -33.41 -10.09 10.17
CA VAL A 134 -34.47 -9.37 9.47
C VAL A 134 -34.50 -7.91 9.96
N LYS A 135 -34.45 -6.97 9.02
CA LYS A 135 -34.53 -5.53 9.29
C LYS A 135 -35.80 -5.20 10.07
N GLY A 136 -35.63 -4.52 11.20
CA GLY A 136 -36.74 -4.15 12.09
C GLY A 136 -37.28 -5.29 12.98
N ALA A 137 -36.77 -6.52 12.84
CA ALA A 137 -37.12 -7.67 13.69
C ALA A 137 -35.86 -8.50 14.01
N PRO A 138 -34.87 -7.94 14.73
CA PRO A 138 -33.57 -8.60 14.98
C PRO A 138 -33.67 -9.94 15.74
N GLN A 139 -34.77 -10.18 16.45
CA GLN A 139 -35.09 -11.47 17.06
C GLN A 139 -35.35 -12.58 16.04
N LYS A 140 -35.65 -12.24 14.78
CA LYS A 140 -35.77 -13.16 13.66
C LYS A 140 -34.43 -13.17 12.92
N SER A 141 -33.57 -14.12 13.29
CA SER A 141 -32.20 -14.22 12.81
C SER A 141 -31.78 -15.67 12.58
N ILE A 142 -30.70 -15.86 11.84
CA ILE A 142 -30.05 -17.14 11.59
C ILE A 142 -28.54 -16.95 11.58
N SER A 143 -27.79 -17.93 12.09
CA SER A 143 -26.33 -17.88 12.06
C SER A 143 -25.81 -18.14 10.64
N ILE A 144 -24.67 -17.52 10.28
CA ILE A 144 -24.01 -17.77 8.99
C ILE A 144 -23.54 -19.23 8.90
N PHE A 145 -23.24 -19.86 10.03
CA PHE A 145 -22.94 -21.29 10.12
C PHE A 145 -24.13 -22.14 9.65
N ASP A 146 -25.34 -21.87 10.17
CA ASP A 146 -26.55 -22.61 9.79
C ASP A 146 -26.95 -22.35 8.33
N VAL A 147 -26.74 -21.12 7.84
CA VAL A 147 -26.95 -20.78 6.43
C VAL A 147 -25.98 -21.53 5.53
N ALA A 148 -24.70 -21.62 5.89
CA ALA A 148 -23.72 -22.41 5.15
C ALA A 148 -24.08 -23.89 5.16
N LEU A 149 -24.50 -24.45 6.30
CA LEU A 149 -24.97 -25.84 6.36
C LEU A 149 -26.21 -26.07 5.49
N SER A 150 -27.20 -25.17 5.54
CA SER A 150 -28.38 -25.27 4.68
C SER A 150 -28.01 -25.21 3.20
N ALA A 151 -27.15 -24.26 2.81
CA ALA A 151 -26.68 -24.12 1.44
C ALA A 151 -26.09 -25.44 0.92
N HIS A 152 -25.15 -26.03 1.65
CA HIS A 152 -24.44 -27.23 1.20
C HIS A 152 -25.30 -28.49 1.28
N PHE A 153 -25.99 -28.72 2.40
CA PHE A 153 -26.59 -30.03 2.72
C PHE A 153 -28.09 -30.10 2.47
N LYS A 154 -28.81 -28.98 2.43
CA LYS A 154 -30.25 -28.95 2.12
C LYS A 154 -30.54 -28.47 0.71
N ARG A 155 -29.82 -27.44 0.25
CA ARG A 155 -30.12 -26.74 -1.01
C ARG A 155 -29.21 -27.13 -2.17
N GLY A 156 -28.05 -27.75 -1.91
CA GLY A 156 -27.06 -28.06 -2.94
C GLY A 156 -26.47 -26.81 -3.63
N ARG A 157 -26.38 -25.69 -2.90
CA ARG A 157 -25.89 -24.40 -3.38
C ARG A 157 -24.49 -24.12 -2.82
N SER A 158 -23.60 -23.60 -3.66
CA SER A 158 -22.31 -23.08 -3.22
C SER A 158 -22.43 -21.58 -2.97
N ILE A 159 -22.15 -21.13 -1.74
CA ILE A 159 -21.99 -19.71 -1.44
C ILE A 159 -20.62 -19.29 -1.97
N SER A 160 -20.61 -18.75 -3.18
CA SER A 160 -19.39 -18.39 -3.90
C SER A 160 -19.61 -17.18 -4.80
N GLY A 161 -18.52 -16.56 -5.21
CA GLY A 161 -18.53 -15.42 -6.10
C GLY A 161 -17.19 -15.19 -6.78
N ARG A 162 -17.24 -14.47 -7.90
CA ARG A 162 -16.08 -14.14 -8.73
C ARG A 162 -16.03 -12.63 -8.95
N GLY A 163 -14.81 -12.11 -9.02
CA GLY A 163 -14.57 -10.70 -9.22
C GLY A 163 -13.44 -10.47 -10.20
N MET A 164 -13.60 -9.42 -11.01
CA MET A 164 -12.56 -8.92 -11.89
C MET A 164 -12.65 -7.40 -11.93
N PHE A 165 -11.59 -6.75 -11.46
CA PHE A 165 -11.42 -5.31 -11.61
C PHE A 165 -10.41 -5.04 -12.72
N LEU A 166 -10.82 -4.25 -13.71
CA LEU A 166 -9.99 -3.87 -14.85
C LEU A 166 -9.96 -2.35 -14.95
N ILE A 167 -8.76 -1.78 -14.95
CA ILE A 167 -8.56 -0.47 -15.55
C ILE A 167 -8.19 -0.69 -17.02
N PRO A 168 -9.00 -0.18 -17.97
CA PRO A 168 -8.71 -0.34 -19.38
C PRO A 168 -7.39 0.30 -19.76
N ARG A 169 -6.79 -0.21 -20.83
CA ARG A 169 -5.59 0.36 -21.40
C ARG A 169 -5.82 1.81 -21.80
N SER A 170 -4.94 2.71 -21.34
CA SER A 170 -4.88 4.08 -21.81
C SER A 170 -3.82 4.19 -22.91
N TYR A 171 -4.24 4.57 -24.11
CA TYR A 171 -3.34 4.79 -25.24
C TYR A 171 -2.83 6.23 -25.21
N PRO A 172 -1.51 6.46 -25.34
CA PRO A 172 -1.00 7.80 -25.57
C PRO A 172 -1.46 8.31 -26.93
N GLU A 173 -1.96 9.54 -26.96
CA GLU A 173 -2.11 10.31 -28.20
C GLU A 173 -0.76 10.40 -28.91
N LYS A 174 -0.72 10.14 -30.22
CA LYS A 174 0.53 9.97 -30.96
C LYS A 174 1.36 11.25 -31.00
N GLU A 175 0.70 12.39 -31.14
CA GLU A 175 1.33 13.69 -31.34
C GLU A 175 1.69 14.37 -30.01
N THR A 176 0.85 14.21 -28.99
CA THR A 176 0.97 14.95 -27.72
C THR A 176 1.51 14.09 -26.57
N GLY A 177 1.42 12.77 -26.68
CA GLY A 177 1.66 11.84 -25.58
C GLY A 177 0.60 11.89 -24.48
N ALA A 178 -0.48 12.67 -24.64
CA ALA A 178 -1.52 12.82 -23.63
C ALA A 178 -2.24 11.48 -23.40
N MET A 179 -2.45 11.16 -22.12
CA MET A 179 -3.11 9.92 -21.69
C MET A 179 -3.55 10.00 -20.23
N LYS A 180 -4.27 8.97 -19.76
CA LYS A 180 -4.57 8.73 -18.36
C LYS A 180 -3.70 7.58 -17.84
N PRO A 181 -2.45 7.84 -17.41
CA PRO A 181 -1.49 6.78 -17.08
C PRO A 181 -1.81 6.04 -15.78
N SER A 182 -2.65 6.64 -14.93
CA SER A 182 -2.92 6.15 -13.58
C SER A 182 -4.37 6.38 -13.19
N THR A 183 -4.84 5.63 -12.19
CA THR A 183 -6.23 5.65 -11.76
C THR A 183 -6.52 6.82 -10.83
N CYS A 184 -5.69 6.97 -9.82
CA CYS A 184 -5.74 8.03 -8.82
C CYS A 184 -4.32 8.39 -8.37
N TYR A 185 -4.19 9.54 -7.72
CA TYR A 185 -2.93 10.02 -7.17
C TYR A 185 -3.05 10.14 -5.65
N ALA A 186 -1.99 9.75 -4.98
CA ALA A 186 -1.72 10.04 -3.59
C ALA A 186 -0.70 11.19 -3.52
N HIS A 187 -0.65 11.90 -2.40
CA HIS A 187 0.22 13.06 -2.24
C HIS A 187 1.04 12.94 -0.97
N ALA A 188 2.26 13.45 -1.00
CA ALA A 188 3.10 13.52 0.18
C ALA A 188 3.78 14.88 0.29
N CYS A 189 4.00 15.33 1.52
CA CYS A 189 4.87 16.44 1.84
C CYS A 189 5.76 16.03 3.02
N THR A 190 7.05 16.23 2.88
CA THR A 190 8.06 15.89 3.88
C THR A 190 8.83 17.15 4.25
N VAL A 191 9.03 17.35 5.55
CA VAL A 191 9.98 18.30 6.11
C VAL A 191 11.06 17.52 6.84
N ALA A 192 12.31 17.64 6.38
CA ALA A 192 13.47 17.06 7.04
C ALA A 192 14.27 18.15 7.76
N GLU A 193 14.68 17.87 8.99
CA GLU A 193 15.65 18.68 9.73
C GLU A 193 16.94 17.88 9.89
N VAL A 194 18.05 18.47 9.47
CA VAL A 194 19.36 17.84 9.49
C VAL A 194 20.35 18.68 10.29
N GLU A 195 21.39 18.01 10.78
CA GLU A 195 22.61 18.61 11.28
C GLU A 195 23.76 18.12 10.41
N VAL A 196 24.60 19.04 9.94
CA VAL A 196 25.77 18.77 9.10
C VAL A 196 27.01 19.28 9.81
N ASP A 197 28.01 18.41 9.96
CA ASP A 197 29.33 18.82 10.44
C ASP A 197 30.15 19.37 9.26
N ASP A 198 30.50 20.65 9.30
CA ASP A 198 31.23 21.32 8.22
C ASP A 198 32.72 20.93 8.13
N GLU A 199 33.25 20.15 9.10
CA GLU A 199 34.61 19.62 9.06
C GLU A 199 34.70 18.19 8.53
N THR A 200 33.70 17.35 8.80
CA THR A 200 33.67 15.94 8.38
C THR A 200 32.75 15.69 7.18
N GLY A 201 31.77 16.57 6.96
CA GLY A 201 30.69 16.40 5.99
C GLY A 201 29.59 15.44 6.45
N GLU A 202 29.68 14.88 7.65
CA GLU A 202 28.68 13.95 8.17
C GLU A 202 27.31 14.62 8.31
N VAL A 203 26.25 13.89 7.92
CA VAL A 203 24.87 14.35 7.97
C VAL A 203 24.10 13.49 8.95
N THR A 204 23.55 14.10 9.99
CA THR A 204 22.59 13.47 10.89
C THR A 204 21.18 13.99 10.58
N VAL A 205 20.25 13.10 10.26
CA VAL A 205 18.83 13.47 10.13
C VAL A 205 18.19 13.46 11.51
N LEU A 206 17.90 14.64 12.04
CA LEU A 206 17.38 14.81 13.40
C LEU A 206 15.89 14.44 13.46
N THR A 207 15.09 15.05 12.59
CA THR A 207 13.65 14.83 12.54
C THR A 207 13.15 14.79 11.11
N VAL A 208 12.12 13.98 10.87
CA VAL A 208 11.37 13.96 9.63
C VAL A 208 9.88 14.01 9.93
N LYS A 209 9.22 15.03 9.40
CA LYS A 209 7.77 15.23 9.51
C LYS A 209 7.13 14.98 8.17
N ASN A 210 6.28 13.97 8.12
CA ASN A 210 5.61 13.56 6.91
C ASN A 210 4.11 13.80 6.98
N VAL A 211 3.55 14.31 5.90
CA VAL A 211 2.11 14.37 5.67
C VAL A 211 1.80 13.56 4.41
N PHE A 212 0.98 12.53 4.54
CA PHE A 212 0.61 11.64 3.44
C PHE A 212 -0.90 11.64 3.22
N GLU A 213 -1.35 12.00 2.03
CA GLU A 213 -2.73 11.79 1.58
C GLU A 213 -2.83 10.45 0.84
N ILE A 214 -3.64 9.52 1.36
CA ILE A 214 -3.63 8.10 0.91
C ILE A 214 -5.03 7.54 0.58
N GLY A 215 -6.01 8.40 0.32
CA GLY A 215 -7.40 7.99 0.19
C GLY A 215 -8.02 7.74 1.54
N ARG A 216 -8.39 6.50 1.82
CA ARG A 216 -8.85 6.02 3.12
C ARG A 216 -7.86 5.01 3.68
N ALA A 217 -7.47 5.19 4.94
CA ALA A 217 -6.64 4.27 5.70
C ALA A 217 -7.49 3.08 6.18
N LEU A 218 -7.53 2.00 5.38
CA LEU A 218 -8.30 0.80 5.72
C LEU A 218 -7.82 0.15 7.02
N ASN A 219 -6.50 0.12 7.23
CA ASN A 219 -5.88 -0.30 8.47
C ASN A 219 -4.84 0.73 8.91
N PRO A 220 -5.19 1.64 9.83
CA PRO A 220 -4.31 2.73 10.24
C PRO A 220 -2.95 2.26 10.76
N LYS A 221 -2.89 1.12 11.48
CA LYS A 221 -1.63 0.62 12.03
C LYS A 221 -0.69 0.09 10.96
N MET A 222 -1.21 -0.62 9.97
CA MET A 222 -0.41 -1.12 8.85
C MET A 222 0.04 0.02 7.93
N VAL A 223 -0.83 1.01 7.72
CA VAL A 223 -0.47 2.24 7.01
C VAL A 223 0.70 2.92 7.72
N GLU A 224 0.61 3.14 9.03
CA GLU A 224 1.70 3.74 9.83
C GLU A 224 3.02 2.97 9.60
N GLN A 225 3.00 1.64 9.68
CA GLN A 225 4.19 0.81 9.48
C GLN A 225 4.79 0.94 8.07
N GLN A 226 3.95 0.93 7.03
CA GLN A 226 4.40 1.12 5.65
C GLN A 226 5.05 2.50 5.45
N LEU A 227 4.48 3.54 6.08
CA LEU A 227 4.97 4.90 5.98
C LEU A 227 6.30 5.09 6.75
N VAL A 228 6.45 4.47 7.93
CA VAL A 228 7.72 4.46 8.68
C VAL A 228 8.82 3.76 7.89
N GLY A 229 8.56 2.54 7.40
CA GLY A 229 9.53 1.77 6.63
C GLY A 229 9.95 2.46 5.33
N GLY A 230 9.01 3.06 4.62
CA GLY A 230 9.32 3.85 3.43
C GLY A 230 10.11 5.11 3.76
N SER A 231 9.77 5.83 4.84
CA SER A 231 10.53 7.00 5.27
C SER A 231 11.99 6.64 5.55
N TRP A 232 12.23 5.51 6.23
CA TRP A 232 13.58 4.98 6.44
C TRP A 232 14.29 4.66 5.12
N MET A 233 13.63 3.96 4.19
CA MET A 233 14.19 3.62 2.88
C MET A 233 14.60 4.87 2.08
N GLY A 234 13.77 5.92 2.10
CA GLY A 234 14.07 7.18 1.43
C GLY A 234 15.27 7.91 2.02
N ILE A 235 15.40 7.94 3.36
CA ILE A 235 16.57 8.52 4.04
C ILE A 235 17.83 7.70 3.76
N SER A 236 17.71 6.37 3.79
CA SER A 236 18.78 5.42 3.48
C SER A 236 19.33 5.64 2.07
N HIS A 237 18.45 5.78 1.07
CA HIS A 237 18.82 6.11 -0.30
C HIS A 237 19.45 7.51 -0.44
N ALA A 238 19.01 8.47 0.36
CA ALA A 238 19.55 9.82 0.31
C ALA A 238 21.02 9.89 0.76
N LEU A 239 21.41 9.08 1.75
CA LEU A 239 22.68 9.26 2.49
C LEU A 239 23.66 8.08 2.40
N TYR A 240 23.19 6.85 2.16
CA TYR A 240 23.99 5.64 2.34
C TYR A 240 24.07 4.76 1.09
N GLU A 241 22.91 4.43 0.53
CA GLU A 241 22.81 3.34 -0.45
C GLU A 241 23.28 3.74 -1.85
N THR A 242 24.21 2.97 -2.44
CA THR A 242 24.61 3.15 -3.83
C THR A 242 25.28 1.93 -4.45
N THR A 243 25.17 1.82 -5.76
CA THR A 243 26.01 0.92 -6.58
C THR A 243 27.01 1.69 -7.45
N GLU A 244 26.96 3.03 -7.39
CA GLU A 244 27.94 3.91 -8.03
C GLU A 244 29.27 3.91 -7.26
N PRO A 245 30.40 4.25 -7.91
CA PRO A 245 30.57 4.64 -9.31
C PRO A 245 30.72 3.44 -10.27
N TYR A 246 30.56 2.22 -9.76
CA TYR A 246 30.94 1.02 -10.52
C TYR A 246 29.79 0.40 -11.31
N TYR A 247 28.55 0.84 -11.12
CA TYR A 247 27.42 0.38 -11.94
C TYR A 247 27.69 0.60 -13.44
N PRO A 248 27.38 -0.37 -14.34
CA PRO A 248 26.75 -1.67 -14.11
C PRO A 248 27.75 -2.83 -13.89
N ASN A 249 29.03 -2.56 -13.60
CA ASN A 249 30.04 -3.58 -13.37
C ASN A 249 29.76 -4.38 -12.09
N ARG A 250 29.44 -5.66 -12.25
CA ARG A 250 29.10 -6.56 -11.14
C ARG A 250 30.29 -7.00 -10.30
N ASP A 251 31.53 -6.85 -10.81
CA ASP A 251 32.74 -7.27 -10.09
C ASP A 251 33.09 -6.34 -8.92
N HIS A 252 32.46 -5.15 -8.85
CA HIS A 252 32.73 -4.11 -7.86
C HIS A 252 31.50 -3.72 -7.03
N GLY A 253 30.40 -4.48 -7.12
CA GLY A 253 29.22 -4.27 -6.31
C GLY A 253 29.43 -4.74 -4.87
N GLY A 254 28.72 -4.12 -3.91
CA GLY A 254 28.74 -4.58 -2.52
C GLY A 254 28.27 -6.04 -2.43
N THR A 255 29.07 -6.90 -1.80
CA THR A 255 28.76 -8.33 -1.63
C THR A 255 28.04 -8.65 -0.32
N ASP A 256 28.01 -7.69 0.60
CA ASP A 256 27.34 -7.77 1.90
C ASP A 256 26.90 -6.37 2.38
N PHE A 257 26.27 -6.31 3.55
CA PHE A 257 25.79 -5.05 4.16
C PHE A 257 26.88 -4.20 4.83
N ASN A 258 28.14 -4.64 4.83
CA ASN A 258 29.27 -3.79 5.20
C ASN A 258 29.78 -2.97 4.00
N GLN A 259 29.53 -3.45 2.78
CA GLN A 259 29.90 -2.77 1.54
C GLN A 259 28.72 -1.99 0.92
N TYR A 260 27.51 -2.53 1.03
CA TYR A 260 26.28 -1.82 0.72
C TYR A 260 25.65 -1.31 2.01
N LEU A 261 26.02 -0.10 2.39
CA LEU A 261 25.66 0.48 3.68
C LEU A 261 24.17 0.86 3.73
N MET A 262 23.53 0.52 4.84
CA MET A 262 22.20 0.98 5.22
C MET A 262 22.24 1.49 6.65
N PRO A 263 21.45 2.52 7.02
CA PRO A 263 21.40 3.05 8.36
C PRO A 263 20.87 2.02 9.35
N GLY A 264 21.59 1.85 10.46
CA GLY A 264 21.21 0.94 11.54
C GLY A 264 20.22 1.57 12.52
N PRO A 265 19.82 0.84 13.58
CA PRO A 265 18.89 1.35 14.60
C PRO A 265 19.37 2.62 15.32
N GLY A 266 20.69 2.86 15.37
CA GLY A 266 21.28 4.06 15.96
C GLY A 266 21.21 5.30 15.06
N ASP A 267 20.96 5.12 13.77
CA ASP A 267 20.96 6.18 12.74
C ASP A 267 19.53 6.62 12.37
N LEU A 268 18.53 6.16 13.12
CA LEU A 268 17.12 6.42 12.84
C LEU A 268 16.73 7.85 13.23
N ALA A 269 16.21 8.59 12.25
CA ALA A 269 15.61 9.89 12.48
C ALA A 269 14.31 9.77 13.29
N GLN A 270 14.05 10.74 14.18
CA GLN A 270 12.75 10.85 14.81
C GLN A 270 11.68 11.16 13.74
N THR A 271 10.76 10.23 13.53
CA THR A 271 9.78 10.31 12.44
C THR A 271 8.38 10.60 12.98
N GLU A 272 7.77 11.67 12.48
CA GLU A 272 6.36 12.03 12.71
C GLU A 272 5.57 11.83 11.42
N ILE A 273 4.42 11.16 11.50
CA ILE A 273 3.58 10.84 10.33
C ILE A 273 2.15 11.32 10.58
N ILE A 274 1.65 12.11 9.66
CA ILE A 274 0.27 12.58 9.61
C ILE A 274 -0.39 12.00 8.36
N VAL A 275 -1.51 11.30 8.55
CA VAL A 275 -2.31 10.76 7.46
C VAL A 275 -3.48 11.70 7.17
N LEU A 276 -3.61 12.12 5.92
CA LEU A 276 -4.77 12.84 5.39
C LEU A 276 -5.65 11.89 4.60
N GLU A 277 -6.93 11.87 4.92
CA GLU A 277 -7.90 11.07 4.17
C GLU A 277 -8.65 11.91 3.13
N ARG A 278 -8.50 11.56 1.85
CA ARG A 278 -9.28 12.08 0.72
C ARG A 278 -9.71 10.90 -0.17
N PRO A 279 -10.80 10.21 0.21
CA PRO A 279 -11.25 8.97 -0.43
C PRO A 279 -11.26 9.04 -1.98
N SER A 280 -10.64 8.04 -2.63
CA SER A 280 -10.71 7.87 -4.08
C SER A 280 -12.08 7.34 -4.49
N ALA A 281 -12.68 7.90 -5.54
CA ALA A 281 -14.01 7.50 -6.00
C ALA A 281 -14.09 6.04 -6.48
N ASP A 282 -12.96 5.48 -6.93
CA ASP A 282 -12.85 4.13 -7.50
C ASP A 282 -11.99 3.18 -6.65
N GLY A 283 -11.57 3.61 -5.46
CA GLY A 283 -10.81 2.79 -4.53
C GLY A 283 -11.74 1.93 -3.66
N PRO A 284 -11.31 0.74 -3.21
CA PRO A 284 -12.11 -0.07 -2.29
C PRO A 284 -12.31 0.73 -0.99
N TYR A 285 -13.57 1.05 -0.70
CA TYR A 285 -13.97 1.93 0.41
C TYR A 285 -13.29 3.31 0.42
N GLY A 286 -12.74 3.77 -0.71
CA GLY A 286 -12.00 5.03 -0.80
C GLY A 286 -10.48 4.92 -0.74
N ALA A 287 -9.90 3.72 -0.61
CA ALA A 287 -8.45 3.54 -0.43
C ALA A 287 -7.62 3.81 -1.70
N LYS A 288 -6.39 4.28 -1.50
CA LYS A 288 -5.32 4.35 -2.51
C LYS A 288 -4.14 3.47 -2.05
N GLY A 289 -3.09 3.38 -2.87
CA GLY A 289 -1.89 2.61 -2.54
C GLY A 289 -0.74 3.47 -2.00
N PRO A 290 -0.34 3.35 -0.72
CA PRO A 290 0.76 4.14 -0.16
C PRO A 290 2.13 3.45 -0.27
N GLY A 291 2.22 2.32 -0.97
CA GLY A 291 3.33 1.36 -0.86
C GLY A 291 4.71 1.93 -1.19
N GLU A 292 4.83 2.66 -2.29
CA GLU A 292 6.10 3.21 -2.78
C GLU A 292 6.31 4.67 -2.39
N MET A 293 5.24 5.47 -2.40
CA MET A 293 5.32 6.94 -2.24
C MET A 293 5.99 7.38 -0.94
N CYS A 294 6.02 6.55 0.10
CA CYS A 294 6.59 6.87 1.40
C CYS A 294 8.11 7.08 1.39
N ALA A 295 8.83 6.51 0.42
CA ALA A 295 10.29 6.69 0.28
C ALA A 295 10.68 7.92 -0.54
N ASN A 296 9.88 8.24 -1.55
CA ASN A 296 10.22 9.25 -2.56
C ASN A 296 10.46 10.68 -2.05
N PRO A 297 9.65 11.25 -1.12
CA PRO A 297 9.80 12.66 -0.75
C PRO A 297 10.97 12.89 0.21
N GLN A 298 11.50 11.84 0.84
CA GLN A 298 12.58 11.93 1.81
C GLN A 298 13.87 12.43 1.15
N ILE A 299 14.19 11.88 -0.02
CA ILE A 299 15.42 12.16 -0.77
C ILE A 299 15.58 13.67 -1.05
N PRO A 300 14.65 14.33 -1.77
CA PRO A 300 14.76 15.77 -2.02
C PRO A 300 14.60 16.63 -0.76
N ALA A 301 13.85 16.18 0.26
CA ALA A 301 13.74 16.93 1.52
C ALA A 301 15.09 16.97 2.25
N VAL A 302 15.80 15.83 2.35
CA VAL A 302 17.15 15.76 2.93
C VAL A 302 18.13 16.59 2.10
N ALA A 303 18.10 16.48 0.77
CA ALA A 303 18.96 17.28 -0.10
C ALA A 303 18.78 18.79 0.08
N ASN A 304 17.52 19.25 0.20
CA ASN A 304 17.21 20.65 0.48
C ASN A 304 17.66 21.07 1.88
N ALA A 305 17.56 20.18 2.87
CA ALA A 305 17.98 20.46 4.24
C ALA A 305 19.50 20.59 4.35
N VAL A 306 20.26 19.76 3.64
CA VAL A 306 21.73 19.88 3.55
C VAL A 306 22.13 21.20 2.89
N PHE A 307 21.46 21.59 1.80
CA PHE A 307 21.72 22.89 1.16
C PHE A 307 21.45 24.06 2.12
N ASP A 308 20.35 24.02 2.87
CA ASP A 308 20.01 25.04 3.87
C ASP A 308 21.03 25.10 5.01
N ALA A 309 21.57 23.95 5.44
CA ALA A 309 22.56 23.87 6.52
C ALA A 309 23.91 24.48 6.13
N VAL A 310 24.46 24.09 4.97
CA VAL A 310 25.87 24.36 4.62
C VAL A 310 26.06 25.17 3.34
N GLY A 311 24.98 25.57 2.66
CA GLY A 311 25.03 26.48 1.50
C GLY A 311 25.57 25.86 0.21
N VAL A 312 25.81 24.55 0.18
CA VAL A 312 26.29 23.82 -1.01
C VAL A 312 25.24 22.84 -1.52
N ARG A 313 25.12 22.74 -2.85
CA ARG A 313 24.15 21.85 -3.51
C ARG A 313 24.85 20.55 -3.87
N ILE A 314 24.29 19.43 -3.42
CA ILE A 314 24.69 18.09 -3.85
C ILE A 314 23.58 17.56 -4.77
N ASP A 315 23.90 17.38 -6.05
CA ASP A 315 22.97 16.97 -7.12
C ASP A 315 23.10 15.48 -7.49
N THR A 316 24.01 14.78 -6.81
CA THR A 316 24.30 13.35 -7.03
C THR A 316 24.08 12.59 -5.74
N LEU A 317 23.30 11.51 -5.79
CA LEU A 317 23.06 10.63 -4.64
C LEU A 317 24.08 9.49 -4.57
N PRO A 318 24.38 8.98 -3.38
CA PRO A 318 23.99 9.49 -2.07
C PRO A 318 24.76 10.78 -1.71
N ILE A 319 24.23 11.56 -0.78
CA ILE A 319 24.85 12.79 -0.27
C ILE A 319 25.91 12.39 0.76
N THR A 320 27.05 11.90 0.26
CA THR A 320 28.13 11.42 1.13
C THR A 320 28.91 12.56 1.78
N PRO A 321 29.55 12.32 2.94
CA PRO A 321 30.39 13.33 3.60
C PRO A 321 31.49 13.88 2.67
N GLU A 322 32.11 13.02 1.86
CA GLU A 322 33.11 13.41 0.88
C GLU A 322 32.57 14.44 -0.13
N ARG A 323 31.35 14.24 -0.64
CA ARG A 323 30.74 15.16 -1.61
C ARG A 323 30.47 16.53 -1.00
N ILE A 324 30.00 16.56 0.25
CA ILE A 324 29.80 17.80 1.02
C ILE A 324 31.13 18.54 1.18
N LEU A 325 32.18 17.87 1.66
CA LEU A 325 33.50 18.49 1.86
C LEU A 325 34.13 19.00 0.57
N ARG A 326 34.01 18.25 -0.53
CA ARG A 326 34.47 18.70 -1.86
C ARG A 326 33.74 19.96 -2.30
N ALA A 327 32.42 20.00 -2.11
CA ALA A 327 31.61 21.16 -2.47
C ALA A 327 31.94 22.40 -1.62
N LEU A 328 32.11 22.23 -0.29
CA LEU A 328 32.52 23.31 0.61
C LEU A 328 33.90 23.87 0.25
N LYS A 329 34.86 23.00 -0.06
CA LYS A 329 36.19 23.43 -0.54
C LYS A 329 36.11 24.22 -1.84
N ALA A 330 35.27 23.79 -2.78
CA ALA A 330 35.07 24.49 -4.04
C ALA A 330 34.39 25.87 -3.83
N GLN A 331 33.43 25.96 -2.91
CA GLN A 331 32.77 27.22 -2.56
C GLN A 331 33.74 28.22 -1.92
N ALA A 332 34.63 27.77 -1.03
CA ALA A 332 35.62 28.62 -0.38
C ALA A 332 36.74 29.10 -1.32
N ALA A 333 36.93 28.44 -2.47
CA ALA A 333 37.91 28.82 -3.49
C ALA A 333 37.40 29.87 -4.50
N ASN A 334 36.09 30.15 -4.50
CA ASN A 334 35.43 31.15 -5.34
C ASN A 334 35.16 32.44 -4.55
#